data_AF-A0A8J6JLV9-F1
#
_entry.id   AF-A0A8J6JLV9-F1
#
_cell.length_a   1.000
_cell.length_b   1.000
_cell.length_c   1.000
_cell.angle_alpha   90.00
_cell.angle_beta   90.00
_cell.angle_gamma   90.00
#
_symmetry.space_group_name_H-M   'P 1'
#
loop_
_entity.id
_entity.type
_entity.pdbx_description
1 polymer ?
#
loop_
_entity_poly.entity_id
_entity_poly.type
_entity_poly.pdbx_seq_one_letter_code
_entity_poly.pdbx_strand_id
1 'polypeptide(L)'
;MHTDTQIQKDVLAELSWEPSVTAAHIGVTARDGVVALSGHVGSYGEKHPAETAAGRVRGVKAVAEEIEVRLPFDGKCGDEEIAAAAIQRLSWNTSVPRDAVKVKVEHGWITLTGHVEWRFQRDAAATEVRHLMGVVGVSDDIAIKPRLNTAGISADITSALHRSWFWDDDANVKITAHGGAVKLSGTVDSWHDRQVAARTAWAAPGTVSVENTITVD
;
A
#
# COMPACT_ATOMS: atom_id res chain seq x y z
N MET A 1 -23.25 -0.88 12.95
CA MET A 1 -23.21 -0.06 11.73
C MET A 1 -22.73 1.32 12.12
N HIS A 2 -21.52 1.70 11.71
CA HIS A 2 -21.07 3.08 11.88
C HIS A 2 -21.83 3.96 10.87
N THR A 3 -22.30 5.12 11.31
CA THR A 3 -22.86 6.12 10.38
C THR A 3 -21.70 6.80 9.66
N ASP A 4 -21.93 7.30 8.44
CA ASP A 4 -20.90 8.03 7.70
C ASP A 4 -20.35 9.22 8.50
N THR A 5 -21.20 9.91 9.27
CA THR A 5 -20.77 10.98 10.17
C THR A 5 -19.81 10.48 11.26
N GLN A 6 -20.01 9.27 11.77
CA GLN A 6 -19.11 8.66 12.75
C GLN A 6 -17.79 8.27 12.09
N ILE A 7 -17.83 7.61 10.92
CA ILE A 7 -16.65 7.25 10.14
C ILE A 7 -15.81 8.49 9.83
N GLN A 8 -16.44 9.57 9.37
CA GLN A 8 -15.77 10.83 9.07
C GLN A 8 -15.02 11.40 10.30
N LYS A 9 -15.67 11.40 11.47
CA LYS A 9 -15.06 11.87 12.72
C LYS A 9 -13.89 10.99 13.14
N ASP A 10 -14.05 9.68 13.04
CA ASP A 10 -13.02 8.71 13.40
C ASP A 10 -11.81 8.83 12.46
N VAL A 11 -12.01 9.07 11.16
CA VAL A 11 -10.92 9.34 10.21
C VAL A 11 -10.21 10.65 10.51
N LEU A 12 -10.93 11.73 10.84
CA LEU A 12 -10.30 12.99 11.22
C LEU A 12 -9.47 12.84 12.50
N ALA A 13 -9.96 12.06 13.46
CA ALA A 13 -9.20 11.73 14.67
C ALA A 13 -7.94 10.93 14.31
N GLU A 14 -8.07 9.87 13.50
CA GLU A 14 -6.95 9.02 13.09
C GLU A 14 -5.87 9.80 12.33
N LEU A 15 -6.25 10.71 11.42
CA LEU A 15 -5.31 11.61 10.73
C LEU A 15 -4.61 12.57 11.70
N SER A 16 -5.30 13.03 12.74
CA SER A 16 -4.70 13.90 13.77
C SER A 16 -3.71 13.15 14.67
N TRP A 17 -3.85 11.82 14.77
CA TRP A 17 -2.95 10.93 15.51
C TRP A 17 -1.79 10.40 14.65
N GLU A 18 -1.78 10.63 13.34
CA GLU A 18 -0.71 10.20 12.44
C GLU A 18 0.37 11.29 12.33
N PRO A 19 1.52 11.17 13.03
CA PRO A 19 2.52 12.24 13.11
C PRO A 19 3.23 12.51 11.78
N SER A 20 3.14 11.59 10.83
CA SER A 20 3.70 11.74 9.49
C SER A 20 2.81 12.55 8.54
N VAL A 21 1.63 13.02 9.01
CA VAL A 21 0.62 13.72 8.19
C VAL A 21 0.21 15.05 8.81
N THR A 22 0.21 16.11 8.01
CA THR A 22 -0.32 17.42 8.36
C THR A 22 -1.82 17.46 8.06
N ALA A 23 -2.63 17.01 9.01
CA ALA A 23 -4.09 16.92 8.84
C ALA A 23 -4.79 18.26 8.54
N ALA A 24 -4.17 19.41 8.86
CA ALA A 24 -4.75 20.75 8.71
C ALA A 24 -5.17 21.11 7.27
N HIS A 25 -4.58 20.46 6.27
CA HIS A 25 -4.86 20.72 4.86
C HIS A 25 -5.61 19.59 4.15
N ILE A 26 -6.09 18.59 4.90
CA ILE A 26 -6.80 17.43 4.38
C ILE A 26 -8.27 17.50 4.82
N GLY A 27 -9.16 17.57 3.82
CA GLY A 27 -10.60 17.42 4.01
C GLY A 27 -11.01 15.96 3.94
N VAL A 28 -11.90 15.55 4.84
CA VAL A 28 -12.44 14.18 4.90
C VAL A 28 -13.94 14.24 4.71
N THR A 29 -14.46 13.42 3.80
CA THR A 29 -15.90 13.12 3.70
C THR A 29 -16.10 11.62 3.71
N ALA A 30 -17.25 11.16 4.21
CA ALA A 30 -17.62 9.76 4.19
C ALA A 30 -19.02 9.61 3.62
N ARG A 31 -19.23 8.60 2.79
CA ARG A 31 -20.53 8.25 2.23
C ARG A 31 -20.60 6.76 1.94
N ASP A 32 -21.60 6.08 2.50
CA ASP A 32 -21.81 4.64 2.36
C ASP A 32 -20.53 3.82 2.70
N GLY A 33 -19.76 4.27 3.69
CA GLY A 33 -18.46 3.69 4.06
C GLY A 33 -17.30 3.98 3.10
N VAL A 34 -17.50 4.78 2.05
CA VAL A 34 -16.43 5.30 1.18
C VAL A 34 -15.93 6.63 1.73
N VAL A 35 -14.65 6.70 2.06
CA VAL A 35 -14.01 7.91 2.56
C VAL A 35 -13.32 8.63 1.41
N ALA A 36 -13.65 9.89 1.15
CA ALA A 36 -12.89 10.72 0.23
C ALA A 36 -11.95 11.65 1.00
N LEU A 37 -10.66 11.56 0.70
CA LEU A 37 -9.61 12.46 1.20
C LEU A 37 -9.29 13.49 0.12
N SER A 38 -9.44 14.77 0.45
CA SER A 38 -9.22 15.89 -0.47
C SER A 38 -8.29 16.93 0.15
N GLY A 39 -7.76 17.85 -0.65
CA GLY A 39 -6.87 18.90 -0.17
C GLY A 39 -5.44 18.73 -0.68
N HIS A 40 -4.44 19.07 0.14
CA HIS A 40 -3.04 18.99 -0.30
C HIS A 40 -2.05 18.66 0.80
N VAL A 41 -0.90 18.12 0.38
CA VAL A 41 0.23 17.75 1.24
C VAL A 41 1.54 18.29 0.65
N GLY A 42 2.58 18.41 1.49
CA GLY A 42 3.87 18.96 1.08
C GLY A 42 4.77 17.98 0.31
N SER A 43 4.47 16.68 0.37
CA SER A 43 5.26 15.63 -0.28
C SER A 43 4.43 14.38 -0.58
N TYR A 44 4.86 13.58 -1.55
CA TYR A 44 4.22 12.27 -1.80
C TYR A 44 4.40 11.28 -0.63
N GLY A 45 5.48 11.41 0.12
CA GLY A 45 5.72 10.63 1.35
C GLY A 45 4.70 10.87 2.45
N GLU A 46 4.03 12.03 2.45
CA GLU A 46 2.94 12.39 3.38
C GLU A 46 1.57 11.90 2.90
N LYS A 47 1.38 11.86 1.57
CA LYS A 47 0.14 11.41 0.94
C LYS A 47 -0.21 9.97 1.32
N HIS A 48 0.73 9.05 1.15
CA HIS A 48 0.48 7.61 1.37
C HIS A 48 0.13 7.23 2.82
N PRO A 49 0.78 7.80 3.85
CA PRO A 49 0.34 7.63 5.24
C PRO A 49 -1.07 8.14 5.51
N ALA A 50 -1.51 9.24 4.87
CA ALA A 50 -2.88 9.75 5.05
C ALA A 50 -3.93 8.76 4.52
N GLU A 51 -3.71 8.19 3.34
CA GLU A 51 -4.53 7.10 2.78
C GLU A 51 -4.57 5.90 3.73
N THR A 52 -3.39 5.48 4.21
CA THR A 52 -3.26 4.32 5.09
C THR A 52 -3.98 4.54 6.41
N ALA A 53 -3.85 5.74 7.00
CA ALA A 53 -4.51 6.14 8.23
C ALA A 53 -6.02 6.10 8.08
N ALA A 54 -6.58 6.71 7.02
CA ALA A 54 -8.00 6.67 6.76
C ALA A 54 -8.53 5.23 6.60
N GLY A 55 -7.75 4.36 5.93
CA GLY A 55 -8.10 2.95 5.75
C GLY A 55 -8.07 2.09 7.03
N ARG A 56 -7.45 2.56 8.12
CA ARG A 56 -7.44 1.87 9.43
C ARG A 56 -8.76 1.99 10.19
N VAL A 57 -9.57 2.99 9.87
CA VAL A 57 -10.83 3.23 10.59
C VAL A 57 -11.85 2.14 10.27
N ARG A 58 -12.47 1.60 11.33
CA ARG A 58 -13.50 0.56 11.22
C ARG A 58 -14.70 1.08 10.42
N GLY A 59 -15.21 0.26 9.51
CA GLY A 59 -16.33 0.62 8.62
C GLY A 59 -15.92 1.40 7.37
N VAL A 60 -14.63 1.74 7.21
CA VAL A 60 -14.11 2.25 5.93
C VAL A 60 -13.99 1.10 4.95
N LYS A 61 -14.78 1.16 3.86
CA LYS A 61 -14.87 0.15 2.81
C LYS A 61 -13.95 0.45 1.63
N ALA A 62 -13.79 1.74 1.32
CA ALA A 62 -12.90 2.23 0.28
C ALA A 62 -12.42 3.63 0.61
N VAL A 63 -11.24 3.98 0.11
CA VAL A 63 -10.68 5.34 0.18
C VAL A 63 -10.58 5.89 -1.24
N ALA A 64 -11.24 7.01 -1.50
CA ALA A 64 -11.07 7.82 -2.70
C ALA A 64 -10.03 8.90 -2.38
N GLU A 65 -8.85 8.78 -2.98
CA GLU A 65 -7.76 9.71 -2.71
C GLU A 65 -7.67 10.80 -3.78
N GLU A 66 -8.05 12.02 -3.38
CA GLU A 66 -8.04 13.24 -4.19
C GLU A 66 -7.05 14.28 -3.63
N ILE A 67 -6.08 13.85 -2.81
CA ILE A 67 -5.05 14.72 -2.25
C ILE A 67 -4.05 15.13 -3.34
N GLU A 68 -3.81 16.43 -3.49
CA GLU A 68 -2.78 17.00 -4.35
C GLU A 68 -1.44 17.11 -3.62
N VAL A 69 -0.33 16.74 -4.27
CA VAL A 69 1.01 17.00 -3.74
C VAL A 69 1.45 18.39 -4.19
N ARG A 70 1.55 19.33 -3.25
CA ARG A 70 2.04 20.70 -3.47
C ARG A 70 3.42 20.86 -2.87
N LEU A 71 4.43 20.69 -3.72
CA LEU A 71 5.82 20.79 -3.31
C LEU A 71 6.14 22.23 -2.84
N PRO A 72 6.86 22.41 -1.72
CA PRO A 72 7.12 23.72 -1.12
C PRO A 72 8.10 24.61 -1.91
N PHE A 73 8.69 24.09 -3.00
CA PHE A 73 9.64 24.83 -3.84
C PHE A 73 9.14 24.90 -5.28
N ASP A 74 9.14 26.10 -5.88
CA ASP A 74 8.91 26.33 -7.32
C ASP A 74 9.97 25.63 -8.21
N GLY A 75 11.05 25.15 -7.61
CA GLY A 75 12.02 24.27 -8.24
C GLY A 75 11.45 22.86 -8.39
N LYS A 76 10.77 22.60 -9.50
CA LYS A 76 10.64 21.24 -10.01
C LYS A 76 12.05 20.66 -10.07
N CYS A 77 12.38 19.72 -9.18
CA CYS A 77 13.52 18.84 -9.39
C CYS A 77 13.27 18.20 -10.76
N GLY A 78 14.20 18.38 -11.70
CA GLY A 78 13.98 17.92 -13.07
C GLY A 78 13.73 16.41 -13.06
N ASP A 79 12.93 15.88 -13.98
CA ASP A 79 12.69 14.42 -14.05
C ASP A 79 14.01 13.65 -14.15
N GLU A 80 15.05 14.23 -14.76
CA GLU A 80 16.41 13.71 -14.80
C GLU A 80 17.06 13.61 -13.40
N GLU A 81 16.93 14.65 -12.57
CA GLU A 81 17.47 14.67 -11.21
C GLU A 81 16.72 13.68 -10.31
N ILE A 82 15.40 13.61 -10.43
CA ILE A 82 14.57 12.64 -9.72
C ILE A 82 14.96 11.22 -10.13
N ALA A 83 15.16 10.97 -11.42
CA ALA A 83 15.59 9.65 -11.92
C ALA A 83 16.98 9.27 -11.39
N ALA A 84 17.93 10.21 -11.41
CA ALA A 84 19.27 9.99 -10.87
C ALA A 84 19.23 9.70 -9.36
N ALA A 85 18.45 10.48 -8.60
CA ALA A 85 18.25 10.29 -7.17
C ALA A 85 17.59 8.94 -6.86
N ALA A 86 16.60 8.51 -7.67
CA ALA A 86 15.95 7.22 -7.51
C ALA A 86 16.90 6.04 -7.75
N ILE A 87 17.69 6.07 -8.83
CA ILE A 87 18.70 5.04 -9.10
C ILE A 87 19.73 4.99 -7.97
N GLN A 88 20.23 6.15 -7.54
CA GLN A 88 21.15 6.22 -6.42
C GLN A 88 20.50 5.60 -5.19
N ARG A 89 19.31 6.03 -4.78
CA ARG A 89 18.64 5.54 -3.58
C ARG A 89 18.42 4.02 -3.58
N LEU A 90 17.95 3.47 -4.70
CA LEU A 90 17.78 2.03 -4.88
C LEU A 90 19.11 1.28 -4.75
N SER A 91 20.22 1.85 -5.22
CA SER A 91 21.55 1.21 -5.15
C SER A 91 22.10 1.08 -3.71
N TRP A 92 21.60 1.91 -2.77
CA TRP A 92 21.96 1.84 -1.35
C TRP A 92 21.06 0.89 -0.55
N ASN A 93 19.92 0.47 -1.09
CA ASN A 93 19.00 -0.44 -0.41
C ASN A 93 19.45 -1.89 -0.61
N THR A 94 19.85 -2.55 0.47
CA THR A 94 20.37 -3.93 0.44
C THR A 94 19.31 -4.99 0.16
N SER A 95 18.02 -4.65 0.32
CA SER A 95 16.90 -5.54 0.05
C SER A 95 16.54 -5.61 -1.43
N VAL A 96 16.79 -4.54 -2.19
CA VAL A 96 16.48 -4.47 -3.63
C VAL A 96 17.65 -5.04 -4.42
N PRO A 97 17.46 -6.12 -5.22
CA PRO A 97 18.54 -6.65 -6.03
C PRO A 97 19.04 -5.60 -7.04
N ARG A 98 20.36 -5.54 -7.20
CA ARG A 98 21.00 -4.65 -8.20
C ARG A 98 20.47 -4.97 -9.59
N ASP A 99 20.20 -3.92 -10.36
CA ASP A 99 19.74 -3.97 -11.76
C ASP A 99 18.40 -4.71 -11.99
N ALA A 100 17.67 -5.09 -10.93
CA ALA A 100 16.39 -5.76 -11.05
C ALA A 100 15.21 -4.81 -11.31
N VAL A 101 15.38 -3.53 -10.96
CA VAL A 101 14.35 -2.48 -11.07
C VAL A 101 14.84 -1.38 -11.98
N LYS A 102 13.99 -0.99 -12.93
CA LYS A 102 14.17 0.16 -13.82
C LYS A 102 13.23 1.27 -13.39
N VAL A 103 13.73 2.50 -13.49
CA VAL A 103 13.00 3.71 -13.10
C VAL A 103 12.74 4.54 -14.36
N LYS A 104 11.48 4.94 -14.55
CA LYS A 104 11.08 6.00 -15.49
C LYS A 104 10.50 7.15 -14.67
N VAL A 105 10.81 8.39 -15.02
CA VAL A 105 10.23 9.58 -14.40
C VAL A 105 9.60 10.45 -15.47
N GLU A 106 8.38 10.93 -15.22
CA GLU A 106 7.65 11.83 -16.11
C GLU A 106 6.81 12.79 -15.26
N HIS A 107 7.10 14.09 -15.35
CA HIS A 107 6.42 15.13 -14.57
C HIS A 107 6.40 14.88 -13.05
N GLY A 108 7.53 14.41 -12.50
CA GLY A 108 7.67 14.01 -11.09
C GLY A 108 6.95 12.71 -10.72
N TRP A 109 6.34 12.02 -11.68
CA TRP A 109 5.73 10.72 -11.49
C TRP A 109 6.74 9.62 -11.76
N ILE A 110 6.98 8.75 -10.78
CA ILE A 110 7.91 7.63 -10.92
C ILE A 110 7.15 6.38 -11.34
N THR A 111 7.59 5.71 -12.40
CA THR A 111 7.15 4.36 -12.76
C THR A 111 8.29 3.38 -12.54
N LEU A 112 8.07 2.41 -11.65
CA LEU A 112 8.99 1.31 -11.39
C LEU A 112 8.59 0.08 -12.20
N THR A 113 9.53 -0.48 -12.96
CA THR A 113 9.32 -1.72 -13.71
C THR A 113 10.47 -2.68 -13.45
N GLY A 114 10.29 -3.98 -13.68
CA GLY A 114 11.36 -4.95 -13.49
C GLY A 114 10.89 -6.29 -12.97
N HIS A 115 11.82 -7.11 -12.51
CA HIS A 115 11.53 -8.44 -11.99
C HIS A 115 12.30 -8.71 -10.70
N VAL A 116 11.59 -8.90 -9.59
CA VAL A 116 12.15 -9.27 -8.30
C VAL A 116 11.76 -10.69 -7.92
N GLU A 117 12.39 -11.25 -6.90
CA GLU A 117 12.06 -12.59 -6.41
C GLU A 117 10.96 -12.58 -5.35
N TRP A 118 10.84 -11.48 -4.61
CA TRP A 118 9.93 -11.39 -3.47
C TRP A 118 9.19 -10.06 -3.42
N ARG A 119 7.95 -10.10 -2.91
CA ARG A 119 7.13 -8.91 -2.74
C ARG A 119 7.79 -7.84 -1.87
N PHE A 120 8.48 -8.22 -0.79
CA PHE A 120 9.15 -7.25 0.08
C PHE A 120 10.22 -6.43 -0.68
N GLN A 121 10.85 -7.00 -1.70
CA GLN A 121 11.85 -6.30 -2.52
C GLN A 121 11.17 -5.24 -3.40
N ARG A 122 10.01 -5.58 -3.96
CA ARG A 122 9.14 -4.67 -4.70
C ARG A 122 8.65 -3.53 -3.80
N ASP A 123 8.12 -3.85 -2.62
CA ASP A 123 7.62 -2.86 -1.66
C ASP A 123 8.74 -1.96 -1.13
N ALA A 124 9.95 -2.51 -0.91
CA ALA A 124 11.13 -1.74 -0.55
C ALA A 124 11.51 -0.74 -1.65
N ALA A 125 11.53 -1.17 -2.91
CA ALA A 125 11.82 -0.29 -4.04
C ALA A 125 10.81 0.88 -4.14
N ALA A 126 9.51 0.59 -3.98
CA ALA A 126 8.47 1.62 -3.96
C ALA A 126 8.64 2.59 -2.78
N THR A 127 8.99 2.08 -1.60
CA THR A 127 9.17 2.90 -0.39
C THR A 127 10.37 3.84 -0.48
N GLU A 128 11.48 3.40 -1.09
CA GLU A 128 12.66 4.23 -1.27
C GLU A 128 12.39 5.45 -2.15
N VAL A 129 11.61 5.28 -3.23
CA VAL A 129 11.36 6.37 -4.17
C VAL A 129 10.26 7.33 -3.71
N ARG A 130 9.35 6.89 -2.83
CA ARG A 130 8.24 7.71 -2.30
C ARG A 130 8.69 8.97 -1.58
N HIS A 131 9.84 8.92 -0.93
CA HIS A 131 10.36 9.99 -0.07
C HIS A 131 11.33 10.92 -0.80
N LEU A 132 11.51 10.75 -2.11
CA LEU A 132 12.39 11.62 -2.88
C LEU A 132 11.75 12.99 -3.11
N MET A 133 12.58 14.02 -3.05
CA MET A 133 12.17 15.38 -3.39
C MET A 133 11.71 15.42 -4.86
N GLY A 134 10.63 16.16 -5.14
CA GLY A 134 10.09 16.28 -6.49
C GLY A 134 9.08 15.21 -6.88
N VAL A 135 8.93 14.15 -6.08
CA VAL A 135 7.98 13.07 -6.38
C VAL A 135 6.56 13.51 -6.05
N VAL A 136 5.67 13.36 -7.03
CA VAL A 136 4.23 13.63 -6.91
C VAL A 136 3.40 12.34 -6.95
N GLY A 137 3.97 11.23 -7.42
CA GLY A 137 3.30 9.95 -7.53
C GLY A 137 4.27 8.81 -7.86
N VAL A 138 3.87 7.58 -7.50
CA VAL A 138 4.62 6.36 -7.81
C VAL A 138 3.67 5.30 -8.36
N SER A 139 3.97 4.80 -9.56
CA SER A 139 3.41 3.57 -10.12
C SER A 139 4.41 2.43 -9.96
N ASP A 140 3.95 1.32 -9.40
CA ASP A 140 4.76 0.12 -9.19
C ASP A 140 4.25 -1.02 -10.07
N ASP A 141 4.95 -1.24 -11.18
CA ASP A 141 4.70 -2.30 -12.17
C ASP A 141 5.80 -3.39 -12.12
N ILE A 142 6.46 -3.56 -10.96
CA ILE A 142 7.48 -4.60 -10.78
C ILE A 142 6.80 -5.98 -10.71
N ALA A 143 7.26 -6.92 -11.55
CA ALA A 143 6.79 -8.30 -11.55
C ALA A 143 7.57 -9.17 -10.54
N ILE A 144 6.91 -10.19 -9.98
CA ILE A 144 7.53 -11.18 -9.08
C ILE A 144 7.75 -12.47 -9.85
N LYS A 145 8.99 -12.99 -9.83
CA LYS A 145 9.37 -14.22 -10.54
C LYS A 145 8.72 -15.45 -9.88
N PRO A 146 8.02 -16.31 -10.64
CA PRO A 146 7.45 -17.56 -10.12
C PRO A 146 8.53 -18.52 -9.59
N ARG A 147 8.32 -19.12 -8.42
CA ARG A 147 9.17 -20.21 -7.89
C ARG A 147 8.52 -21.56 -8.17
N LEU A 148 9.33 -22.56 -8.53
CA LEU A 148 8.90 -23.89 -9.00
C LEU A 148 8.28 -24.79 -7.91
N ASN A 149 8.40 -24.45 -6.63
CA ASN A 149 7.81 -25.24 -5.54
C ASN A 149 6.75 -24.42 -4.78
N THR A 150 5.50 -24.57 -5.19
CA THR A 150 4.34 -23.87 -4.62
C THR A 150 3.45 -24.80 -3.76
N ALA A 151 3.93 -26.00 -3.45
CA ALA A 151 3.19 -26.95 -2.61
C ALA A 151 3.20 -26.46 -1.15
N GLY A 152 2.01 -26.29 -0.55
CA GLY A 152 1.86 -25.91 0.86
C GLY A 152 1.64 -24.42 1.14
N ILE A 153 1.64 -23.55 0.12
CA ILE A 153 1.45 -22.09 0.28
C ILE A 153 0.19 -21.75 1.08
N SER A 154 -0.94 -22.43 0.82
CA SER A 154 -2.19 -22.16 1.56
C SER A 154 -2.05 -22.42 3.05
N ALA A 155 -1.42 -23.53 3.45
CA ALA A 155 -1.22 -23.88 4.85
C ALA A 155 -0.26 -22.89 5.55
N ASP A 156 0.79 -22.45 4.87
CA ASP A 156 1.73 -21.46 5.38
C ASP A 156 1.08 -20.09 5.57
N ILE A 157 0.25 -19.65 4.63
CA ILE A 157 -0.51 -18.40 4.72
C ILE A 157 -1.50 -18.47 5.88
N THR A 158 -2.29 -19.55 5.98
CA THR A 158 -3.24 -19.74 7.09
C THR A 158 -2.52 -19.70 8.43
N SER A 159 -1.40 -20.41 8.55
CA SER A 159 -0.61 -20.43 9.78
C SER A 159 -0.01 -19.05 10.09
N ALA A 160 0.45 -18.31 9.09
CA ALA A 160 0.99 -16.96 9.26
C ALA A 160 -0.08 -15.97 9.70
N LEU A 161 -1.27 -16.01 9.10
CA LEU A 161 -2.41 -15.19 9.51
C LEU A 161 -2.80 -15.46 10.96
N HIS A 162 -2.87 -16.73 11.36
CA HIS A 162 -3.19 -17.15 12.73
C HIS A 162 -2.15 -16.70 13.77
N ARG A 163 -0.88 -16.52 13.35
CA ARG A 163 0.20 -16.00 14.22
C ARG A 163 0.24 -14.48 14.28
N SER A 164 -0.09 -13.81 13.18
CA SER A 164 0.03 -12.35 13.05
C SER A 164 -1.13 -11.57 13.66
N TRP A 165 -2.26 -12.24 13.89
CA TRP A 165 -3.52 -11.58 14.22
C TRP A 165 -4.21 -12.29 15.39
N PHE A 166 -4.76 -11.49 16.31
CA PHE A 166 -5.75 -11.92 17.30
C PHE A 166 -7.05 -12.27 16.57
N TRP A 167 -7.12 -13.46 15.98
CA TRP A 167 -8.39 -14.01 15.55
C TRP A 167 -9.16 -14.42 16.80
N ASP A 168 -10.26 -13.74 17.10
CA ASP A 168 -11.42 -14.47 17.59
C ASP A 168 -11.80 -15.48 16.48
N ASP A 169 -12.15 -16.70 16.84
CA ASP A 169 -12.38 -17.86 15.94
C ASP A 169 -13.42 -17.63 14.80
N ASP A 170 -13.99 -16.44 14.65
CA ASP A 170 -15.15 -16.10 13.81
C ASP A 170 -14.85 -15.36 12.50
N ALA A 171 -13.62 -14.94 12.20
CA ALA A 171 -13.38 -14.26 10.93
C ALA A 171 -13.53 -15.24 9.73
N ASN A 172 -14.16 -14.78 8.65
CA ASN A 172 -14.65 -15.65 7.58
C ASN A 172 -13.69 -15.72 6.38
N VAL A 173 -12.38 -15.53 6.58
CA VAL A 173 -11.43 -15.48 5.47
C VAL A 173 -11.02 -16.89 5.04
N LYS A 174 -11.41 -17.26 3.82
CA LYS A 174 -11.00 -18.49 3.13
C LYS A 174 -9.84 -18.20 2.21
N ILE A 175 -8.86 -19.10 2.23
CA ILE A 175 -7.61 -18.99 1.45
C ILE A 175 -7.50 -20.21 0.56
N THR A 176 -7.34 -19.98 -0.74
CA THR A 176 -7.03 -21.03 -1.72
C THR A 176 -5.77 -20.65 -2.48
N ALA A 177 -4.88 -21.60 -2.74
CA ALA A 177 -3.63 -21.35 -3.44
C ALA A 177 -3.34 -22.46 -4.45
N HIS A 178 -3.11 -22.09 -5.70
CA HIS A 178 -2.77 -23.01 -6.79
C HIS A 178 -1.65 -22.42 -7.63
N GLY A 179 -0.51 -23.13 -7.73
CA GLY A 179 0.60 -22.71 -8.60
C GLY A 179 1.18 -21.32 -8.29
N GLY A 180 1.12 -20.89 -7.03
CA GLY A 180 1.57 -19.55 -6.60
C GLY A 180 0.53 -18.44 -6.78
N ALA A 181 -0.61 -18.73 -7.41
CA ALA A 181 -1.77 -17.84 -7.41
C ALA A 181 -2.59 -18.09 -6.14
N VAL A 182 -2.73 -17.06 -5.31
CA VAL A 182 -3.49 -17.09 -4.06
C VAL A 182 -4.79 -16.33 -4.25
N LYS A 183 -5.90 -16.89 -3.78
CA LYS A 183 -7.18 -16.22 -3.71
C LYS A 183 -7.65 -16.13 -2.27
N LEU A 184 -7.97 -14.91 -1.85
CA LEU A 184 -8.49 -14.56 -0.54
C LEU A 184 -9.95 -14.14 -0.69
N SER A 185 -10.85 -14.75 0.06
CA SER A 185 -12.28 -14.39 0.10
C SER A 185 -12.80 -14.41 1.53
N GLY A 186 -13.88 -13.70 1.83
CA GLY A 186 -14.42 -13.61 3.19
C GLY A 186 -14.90 -12.19 3.52
N THR A 187 -15.15 -11.94 4.81
CA THR A 187 -15.48 -10.61 5.32
C THR A 187 -14.50 -10.16 6.40
N VAL A 188 -14.26 -8.86 6.50
CA VAL A 188 -13.43 -8.20 7.53
C VAL A 188 -14.06 -6.88 7.97
N ASP A 189 -13.62 -6.34 9.10
CA ASP A 189 -14.18 -5.13 9.72
C ASP A 189 -13.61 -3.80 9.16
N SER A 190 -12.47 -3.84 8.48
CA SER A 190 -11.84 -2.64 7.92
C SER A 190 -11.09 -2.90 6.61
N TRP A 191 -10.90 -1.84 5.83
CA TRP A 191 -10.03 -1.87 4.65
C TRP A 191 -8.58 -2.24 5.00
N HIS A 192 -8.11 -1.83 6.18
CA HIS A 192 -6.78 -2.21 6.67
C HIS A 192 -6.63 -3.71 6.87
N ASP A 193 -7.63 -4.39 7.46
CA ASP A 193 -7.58 -5.84 7.68
C ASP A 193 -7.54 -6.59 6.35
N ARG A 194 -8.30 -6.10 5.37
CA ARG A 194 -8.25 -6.58 3.99
C ARG A 194 -6.85 -6.44 3.39
N GLN A 195 -6.15 -5.33 3.62
CA GLN A 195 -4.77 -5.11 3.19
C GLN A 195 -3.75 -5.98 3.96
N VAL A 196 -3.94 -6.17 5.27
CA VAL A 196 -3.12 -7.08 6.09
C VAL A 196 -3.23 -8.50 5.55
N ALA A 197 -4.44 -9.00 5.29
CA ALA A 197 -4.66 -10.32 4.71
C ALA A 197 -3.90 -10.50 3.38
N ALA A 198 -3.95 -9.49 2.51
CA ALA A 198 -3.19 -9.48 1.26
C ALA A 198 -1.67 -9.52 1.51
N ARG A 199 -1.15 -8.68 2.40
CA ARG A 199 0.28 -8.63 2.73
C ARG A 199 0.78 -9.96 3.29
N THR A 200 0.01 -10.60 4.17
CA THR A 200 0.38 -11.92 4.70
C THR A 200 0.40 -12.98 3.62
N ALA A 201 -0.57 -12.98 2.70
CA ALA A 201 -0.56 -13.87 1.54
C ALA A 201 0.68 -13.66 0.66
N TRP A 202 1.08 -12.41 0.44
CA TRP A 202 2.30 -12.06 -0.30
C TRP A 202 3.60 -12.43 0.41
N ALA A 203 3.60 -12.49 1.74
CA ALA A 203 4.77 -12.88 2.52
C ALA A 203 5.07 -14.38 2.42
N ALA A 204 4.09 -15.20 2.04
CA ALA A 204 4.30 -16.63 1.89
C ALA A 204 5.25 -16.95 0.72
N PRO A 205 6.24 -17.83 0.93
CA PRO A 205 7.17 -18.25 -0.12
C PRO A 205 6.45 -18.83 -1.33
N GLY A 206 6.77 -18.31 -2.52
CA GLY A 206 6.22 -18.82 -3.78
C GLY A 206 4.89 -18.18 -4.21
N THR A 207 4.37 -17.20 -3.48
CA THR A 207 3.25 -16.38 -3.94
C THR A 207 3.67 -15.48 -5.11
N VAL A 208 2.96 -15.60 -6.23
CA VAL A 208 3.20 -14.87 -7.48
C VAL A 208 2.08 -13.87 -7.77
N SER A 209 0.85 -14.23 -7.42
CA SER A 209 -0.31 -13.36 -7.56
C SER A 209 -1.26 -13.55 -6.38
N VAL A 210 -1.95 -12.48 -6.00
CA VAL A 210 -2.97 -12.50 -4.94
C VAL A 210 -4.23 -11.83 -5.48
N GLU A 211 -5.30 -12.60 -5.61
CA GLU A 211 -6.65 -12.11 -5.88
C GLU A 211 -7.37 -11.92 -4.55
N ASN A 212 -7.59 -10.66 -4.14
CA ASN A 212 -8.25 -10.34 -2.87
C ASN A 212 -9.70 -9.91 -3.10
N THR A 213 -10.63 -10.85 -2.91
CA THR A 213 -12.08 -10.65 -3.00
C THR A 213 -12.74 -10.60 -1.61
N ILE A 214 -11.99 -10.28 -0.55
CA ILE A 214 -12.54 -10.03 0.78
C ILE A 214 -13.42 -8.76 0.73
N THR A 215 -14.60 -8.82 1.33
CA THR A 215 -15.51 -7.67 1.51
C THR A 215 -15.33 -7.05 2.89
N VAL A 216 -15.60 -5.75 3.01
CA VAL A 216 -15.59 -5.04 4.30
C VAL A 216 -17.03 -4.79 4.75
N ASP A 217 -17.35 -5.21 5.97
CA ASP A 217 -18.72 -5.16 6.53
C ASP A 217 -19.14 -3.75 7.00
#